data_AF-A0A1N6BFC3-F1
#
_entry.id   AF-A0A1N6BFC3-F1
#
_cell.length_a   1.000
_cell.length_b   1.000
_cell.length_c   1.000
_cell.angle_alpha   90.00
_cell.angle_beta   90.00
_cell.angle_gamma   90.00
#
_symmetry.space_group_name_H-M   'P 1'
#
loop_
_entity.id
_entity.type
_entity.pdbx_description
1 polymer ?
#
loop_
_entity_poly.entity_id
_entity_poly.type
_entity_poly.pdbx_seq_one_letter_code
_entity_poly.pdbx_strand_id
1 'polypeptide(L)'
;MFRHLDRIEPWLQRMDPGGHYERPQERSALSRDDKETHPHGMSHAAWHSLSHAVDHLNCLRTLLKDAQMMHMYVPYSIARAALENACAAVWLLAPDDRTERILRRLRLAALDIRGGGAARRLLTDEPGPRSEEERVGELREIARRKGQAAGRTCVDFRVRGAALRDAAVP
;
A
#
# COMPACT_ATOMS: atom_id res chain seq x y z
N MET A 1 -22.12 22.62 2.26
CA MET A 1 -20.71 22.93 1.96
C MET A 1 -19.81 21.68 1.79
N PHE A 2 -20.21 20.46 2.22
CA PHE A 2 -19.36 19.26 2.09
C PHE A 2 -20.05 18.02 1.48
N ARG A 3 -20.90 18.21 0.46
CA ARG A 3 -21.78 17.17 -0.11
C ARG A 3 -21.08 15.86 -0.50
N HIS A 4 -19.79 15.89 -0.80
CA HIS A 4 -19.03 14.71 -1.21
C HIS A 4 -18.53 13.88 -0.02
N LEU A 5 -18.44 14.46 1.18
CA LEU A 5 -18.03 13.74 2.39
C LEU A 5 -19.11 12.76 2.87
N ASP A 6 -20.38 13.00 2.56
CA ASP A 6 -21.48 12.08 2.87
C ASP A 6 -21.37 10.75 2.08
N ARG A 7 -20.61 10.75 0.97
CA ARG A 7 -20.36 9.53 0.19
C ARG A 7 -19.39 8.58 0.87
N ILE A 8 -18.77 8.95 1.99
CA ILE A 8 -17.77 8.12 2.69
C ILE A 8 -18.44 7.04 3.52
N GLU A 9 -19.63 7.29 4.08
CA GLU A 9 -20.34 6.39 4.98
C GLU A 9 -20.55 4.96 4.42
N PRO A 10 -20.99 4.78 3.15
CA PRO A 10 -21.15 3.44 2.59
C PRO A 10 -19.81 2.70 2.43
N TRP A 11 -18.72 3.44 2.18
CA TRP A 11 -17.39 2.85 2.08
C TRP A 11 -16.84 2.46 3.44
N LEU A 12 -17.12 3.23 4.49
CA LEU A 12 -16.78 2.86 5.87
C LEU A 12 -17.46 1.56 6.28
N GLN A 13 -18.75 1.43 6.00
CA GLN A 13 -19.49 0.19 6.27
C GLN A 13 -18.92 -1.00 5.50
N ARG A 14 -18.55 -0.79 4.22
CA ARG A 14 -17.94 -1.84 3.40
C ARG A 14 -16.56 -2.25 3.90
N MET A 15 -15.78 -1.31 4.43
CA MET A 15 -14.40 -1.50 4.87
C MET A 15 -14.29 -1.73 6.39
N ASP A 16 -15.41 -2.02 7.07
CA ASP A 16 -15.44 -2.28 8.50
C ASP A 16 -14.46 -3.42 8.87
N PRO A 17 -13.46 -3.18 9.73
CA PRO A 17 -12.55 -4.22 10.19
C PRO A 17 -13.25 -5.38 10.91
N GLY A 18 -14.41 -5.12 11.54
CA GLY A 18 -15.26 -6.15 12.16
C GLY A 18 -16.20 -6.85 11.18
N GLY A 19 -16.28 -6.35 9.94
CA GLY A 19 -17.14 -6.86 8.89
C GLY A 19 -16.60 -8.08 8.17
N HIS A 20 -17.40 -8.61 7.23
CA HIS A 20 -16.98 -9.72 6.38
C HIS A 20 -16.01 -9.22 5.29
N TYR A 21 -14.75 -9.64 5.37
CA TYR A 21 -13.81 -9.48 4.26
C TYR A 21 -14.26 -10.29 3.04
N GLU A 22 -14.62 -9.61 1.96
CA GLU A 22 -14.98 -10.25 0.69
C GLU A 22 -13.74 -10.92 0.07
N ARG A 23 -13.68 -12.25 0.14
CA ARG A 23 -12.64 -13.00 -0.56
C ARG A 23 -12.85 -12.90 -2.06
N PRO A 24 -11.78 -12.86 -2.87
CA PRO A 24 -11.92 -12.97 -4.31
C PRO A 24 -12.69 -14.23 -4.68
N GLN A 25 -13.64 -14.09 -5.61
CA GLN A 25 -14.41 -15.22 -6.13
C GLN A 25 -13.46 -16.33 -6.58
N GLU A 26 -13.80 -17.57 -6.23
CA GLU A 26 -13.00 -18.72 -6.63
C GLU A 26 -12.81 -18.77 -8.15
N ARG A 27 -11.60 -19.14 -8.58
CA ARG A 27 -11.20 -19.27 -9.98
C ARG A 27 -11.17 -17.95 -10.79
N SER A 28 -11.50 -16.82 -10.18
CA SER A 28 -11.30 -15.49 -10.78
C SER A 28 -9.83 -15.19 -11.08
N ALA A 29 -9.57 -14.20 -11.92
CA ALA A 29 -8.21 -13.72 -12.19
C ALA A 29 -7.51 -13.29 -10.89
N LEU A 30 -8.20 -12.54 -10.04
CA LEU A 30 -7.66 -12.06 -8.76
C LEU A 30 -7.35 -13.21 -7.78
N SER A 31 -8.21 -14.23 -7.71
CA SER A 31 -7.95 -15.44 -6.90
C SER A 31 -6.70 -16.20 -7.36
N ARG A 32 -6.43 -16.22 -8.67
CA ARG A 32 -5.18 -16.81 -9.19
C ARG A 32 -3.99 -15.94 -8.84
N ASP A 33 -4.10 -14.62 -9.01
CA ASP A 33 -3.01 -13.68 -8.69
C ASP A 33 -2.62 -13.76 -7.20
N ASP A 34 -3.58 -13.95 -6.29
CA ASP A 34 -3.32 -14.21 -4.86
C ASP A 34 -2.48 -15.47 -4.61
N LYS A 35 -2.82 -16.58 -5.27
CA LYS A 35 -2.06 -17.83 -5.14
C LYS A 35 -0.63 -17.65 -5.62
N GLU A 36 -0.44 -16.90 -6.70
CA GLU A 36 0.87 -16.69 -7.31
C GLU A 36 1.75 -15.72 -6.53
N THR A 37 1.14 -14.86 -5.72
CA THR A 37 1.82 -13.88 -4.89
C THR A 37 1.96 -14.32 -3.43
N HIS A 38 1.45 -15.50 -3.06
CA HIS A 38 1.48 -15.99 -1.68
C HIS A 38 2.91 -15.97 -1.08
N PRO A 39 3.09 -15.45 0.16
CA PRO A 39 2.06 -15.00 1.12
C PRO A 39 1.59 -13.54 0.93
N HIS A 40 2.14 -12.82 -0.02
CA HIS A 40 1.84 -11.41 -0.31
C HIS A 40 0.64 -11.23 -1.22
N GLY A 41 -0.54 -11.74 -0.83
CA GLY A 41 -1.77 -11.70 -1.64
C GLY A 41 -2.07 -10.33 -2.26
N MET A 42 -2.51 -10.35 -3.53
CA MET A 42 -2.88 -9.16 -4.32
C MET A 42 -4.14 -8.50 -3.78
N SER A 43 -5.19 -9.30 -3.56
CA SER A 43 -6.48 -8.84 -3.08
C SER A 43 -6.35 -8.16 -1.72
N HIS A 44 -5.56 -8.76 -0.83
CA HIS A 44 -5.27 -8.22 0.48
C HIS A 44 -4.57 -6.86 0.38
N ALA A 45 -3.58 -6.71 -0.50
CA ALA A 45 -2.89 -5.44 -0.68
C ALA A 45 -3.83 -4.35 -1.24
N ALA A 46 -4.64 -4.68 -2.24
CA ALA A 46 -5.61 -3.75 -2.79
C ALA A 46 -6.66 -3.34 -1.75
N TRP A 47 -7.19 -4.29 -0.98
CA TRP A 47 -8.11 -4.02 0.11
C TRP A 47 -7.48 -3.14 1.18
N HIS A 48 -6.26 -3.46 1.62
CA HIS A 48 -5.54 -2.69 2.61
C HIS A 48 -5.36 -1.23 2.17
N SER A 49 -4.92 -0.99 0.92
CA SER A 49 -4.83 0.36 0.36
C SER A 49 -6.19 1.07 0.32
N LEU A 50 -7.28 0.39 -0.05
CA LEU A 50 -8.62 1.00 -0.01
C LEU A 50 -9.06 1.33 1.42
N SER A 51 -8.79 0.46 2.40
CA SER A 51 -9.10 0.71 3.82
C SER A 51 -8.37 1.96 4.33
N HIS A 52 -7.07 2.12 4.04
CA HIS A 52 -6.32 3.34 4.38
C HIS A 52 -6.90 4.59 3.72
N ALA A 53 -7.30 4.49 2.44
CA ALA A 53 -7.91 5.61 1.74
C ALA A 53 -9.22 6.05 2.42
N VAL A 54 -10.08 5.09 2.76
CA VAL A 54 -11.36 5.34 3.42
C VAL A 54 -11.16 5.88 4.84
N ASP A 55 -10.19 5.36 5.59
CA ASP A 55 -9.86 5.84 6.93
C ASP A 55 -9.41 7.31 6.92
N HIS A 56 -8.50 7.67 6.00
CA HIS A 56 -8.10 9.08 5.83
C HIS A 56 -9.25 9.98 5.41
N LEU A 57 -10.13 9.54 4.49
CA LEU A 57 -11.32 10.30 4.13
C LEU A 57 -12.27 10.49 5.31
N ASN A 58 -12.45 9.44 6.13
CA ASN A 58 -13.25 9.51 7.34
C ASN A 58 -12.66 10.49 8.35
N CYS A 59 -11.34 10.44 8.58
CA CYS A 59 -10.65 11.42 9.41
C CYS A 59 -10.91 12.85 8.93
N LEU A 60 -10.83 13.10 7.61
CA LEU A 60 -11.15 14.40 7.03
C LEU A 60 -12.61 14.81 7.24
N ARG A 61 -13.56 13.88 7.07
CA ARG A 61 -14.99 14.10 7.35
C ARG A 61 -15.21 14.47 8.81
N THR A 62 -14.66 13.69 9.73
CA THR A 62 -14.77 13.92 11.18
C THR A 62 -14.21 15.30 11.55
N LEU A 63 -13.04 15.67 11.03
CA LEU A 63 -12.44 16.99 11.30
C LEU A 63 -13.30 18.14 10.80
N LEU A 64 -13.74 18.10 9.54
CA LEU A 64 -14.42 19.24 8.91
C LEU A 64 -15.91 19.33 9.24
N LYS A 65 -16.59 18.19 9.38
CA LYS A 65 -18.04 18.14 9.56
C LYS A 65 -18.43 18.00 11.03
N ASP A 66 -17.80 17.07 11.74
CA ASP A 66 -18.23 16.70 13.10
C ASP A 66 -17.54 17.59 14.14
N ALA A 67 -16.22 17.80 14.01
CA ALA A 67 -15.44 18.69 14.88
C ALA A 67 -15.44 20.16 14.42
N GLN A 68 -15.90 20.44 13.20
CA GLN A 68 -15.91 21.76 12.57
C GLN A 68 -14.56 22.51 12.65
N MET A 69 -13.46 21.75 12.59
CA MET A 69 -12.11 22.27 12.77
C MET A 69 -11.37 22.29 11.44
N MET A 70 -10.98 23.48 10.99
CA MET A 70 -10.20 23.68 9.79
C MET A 70 -8.78 24.11 10.14
N HIS A 71 -7.88 23.14 10.29
CA HIS A 71 -6.46 23.44 10.36
C HIS A 71 -5.97 24.00 9.01
N MET A 72 -4.98 24.89 9.06
CA MET A 72 -4.48 25.61 7.89
C MET A 72 -3.97 24.68 6.77
N TYR A 73 -3.31 23.57 7.13
CA TYR A 73 -2.64 22.69 6.15
C TYR A 73 -2.94 21.20 6.32
N VAL A 74 -3.41 20.76 7.49
CA VAL A 74 -3.66 19.32 7.78
C VAL A 74 -4.64 18.68 6.79
N PRO A 75 -5.75 19.33 6.37
CA PRO A 75 -6.69 18.75 5.40
C PRO A 75 -6.02 18.32 4.09
N TYR A 76 -4.98 19.05 3.65
CA TYR A 76 -4.24 18.71 2.44
C TYR A 76 -3.46 17.41 2.58
N SER A 77 -2.76 17.23 3.70
CA SER A 77 -1.98 16.01 3.96
C SER A 77 -2.88 14.78 4.09
N ILE A 78 -4.04 14.91 4.73
CA ILE A 78 -5.01 13.83 4.86
C ILE A 78 -5.63 13.49 3.51
N ALA A 79 -6.06 14.50 2.74
CA ALA A 79 -6.63 14.29 1.41
C ALA A 79 -5.62 13.66 0.43
N ARG A 80 -4.35 14.08 0.50
CA ARG A 80 -3.25 13.49 -0.26
C ARG A 80 -3.05 12.02 0.11
N ALA A 81 -2.97 11.71 1.40
CA ALA A 81 -2.82 10.32 1.86
C ALA A 81 -3.98 9.43 1.40
N ALA A 82 -5.22 9.94 1.44
CA ALA A 82 -6.38 9.24 0.89
C ALA A 82 -6.23 8.95 -0.61
N LEU A 83 -5.85 9.97 -1.40
CA LEU A 83 -5.69 9.84 -2.84
C LEU A 83 -4.57 8.86 -3.21
N GLU A 84 -3.42 8.94 -2.55
CA GLU A 84 -2.28 8.05 -2.81
C GLU A 84 -2.63 6.58 -2.58
N ASN A 85 -3.35 6.30 -1.49
CA ASN A 85 -3.80 4.96 -1.16
C ASN A 85 -4.87 4.44 -2.15
N ALA A 86 -5.83 5.27 -2.55
CA ALA A 86 -6.81 4.90 -3.58
C ALA A 86 -6.13 4.61 -4.92
N CYS A 87 -5.19 5.47 -5.33
CA CYS A 87 -4.38 5.28 -6.53
C CYS A 87 -3.50 4.04 -6.45
N ALA A 88 -2.98 3.67 -5.28
CA ALA A 88 -2.21 2.43 -5.11
C ALA A 88 -3.06 1.18 -5.39
N ALA A 89 -4.30 1.15 -4.91
CA ALA A 89 -5.24 0.06 -5.22
C ALA A 89 -5.53 -0.03 -6.73
N VAL A 90 -5.79 1.11 -7.38
CA VAL A 90 -5.99 1.17 -8.84
C VAL A 90 -4.71 0.74 -9.57
N TRP A 91 -3.54 1.20 -9.15
CA TRP A 91 -2.26 0.85 -9.76
C TRP A 91 -1.98 -0.65 -9.68
N LEU A 92 -2.36 -1.32 -8.59
CA LEU A 92 -2.25 -2.78 -8.46
C LEU A 92 -3.18 -3.52 -9.43
N LEU A 93 -4.44 -3.09 -9.51
CA LEU A 93 -5.51 -3.87 -10.16
C LEU A 93 -5.72 -3.53 -11.65
N ALA A 94 -5.38 -2.32 -12.07
CA ALA A 94 -5.71 -1.81 -13.41
C ALA A 94 -5.05 -2.54 -14.59
N PRO A 95 -3.80 -3.07 -14.51
CA PRO A 95 -3.20 -3.74 -15.66
C PRO A 95 -3.95 -5.02 -16.04
N ASP A 96 -4.18 -5.24 -17.34
CA ASP A 96 -4.76 -6.50 -17.83
C ASP A 96 -3.76 -7.67 -17.77
N ASP A 97 -2.47 -7.37 -17.96
CA ASP A 97 -1.39 -8.36 -17.85
C ASP A 97 -1.15 -8.76 -16.38
N ARG A 98 -1.32 -10.06 -16.11
CA ARG A 98 -1.03 -10.67 -14.81
C ARG A 98 0.41 -10.47 -14.39
N THR A 99 1.35 -10.57 -15.33
CA THR A 99 2.79 -10.48 -15.01
C THR A 99 3.11 -9.10 -14.45
N GLU A 100 2.59 -8.05 -15.09
CA GLU A 100 2.67 -6.68 -14.60
C GLU A 100 2.00 -6.50 -13.24
N ARG A 101 0.78 -7.03 -13.03
CA ARG A 101 0.14 -6.97 -11.70
C ARG A 101 1.02 -7.60 -10.61
N ILE A 102 1.49 -8.83 -10.82
CA ILE A 102 2.37 -9.54 -9.86
C ILE A 102 3.62 -8.70 -9.58
N LEU A 103 4.25 -8.13 -10.61
CA LEU A 103 5.45 -7.29 -10.44
C LEU A 103 5.16 -6.05 -9.58
N ARG A 104 4.03 -5.37 -9.82
CA ARG A 104 3.59 -4.23 -9.01
C ARG A 104 3.36 -4.63 -7.55
N ARG A 105 2.75 -5.78 -7.32
CA ARG A 105 2.51 -6.29 -5.96
C ARG A 105 3.80 -6.57 -5.20
N LEU A 106 4.78 -7.22 -5.85
CA LEU A 106 6.09 -7.50 -5.23
C LEU A 106 6.87 -6.21 -4.96
N ARG A 107 6.79 -5.23 -5.85
CA ARG A 107 7.38 -3.89 -5.63
C ARG A 107 6.76 -3.20 -4.41
N LEU A 108 5.42 -3.22 -4.31
CA LEU A 108 4.73 -2.66 -3.15
C LEU A 108 5.11 -3.40 -1.86
N ALA A 109 5.15 -4.74 -1.87
CA ALA A 109 5.60 -5.51 -0.71
C ALA A 109 7.01 -5.13 -0.26
N ALA A 110 7.93 -4.93 -1.21
CA ALA A 110 9.30 -4.54 -0.92
C ALA A 110 9.38 -3.12 -0.31
N LEU A 111 8.50 -2.21 -0.76
CA LEU A 111 8.36 -0.88 -0.17
C LEU A 111 7.83 -0.96 1.26
N ASP A 112 6.78 -1.77 1.50
CA ASP A 112 6.18 -1.96 2.82
C ASP A 112 7.18 -2.58 3.82
N ILE A 113 7.97 -3.57 3.39
CA ILE A 113 8.99 -4.21 4.23
C ILE A 113 10.02 -3.18 4.69
N ARG A 114 10.54 -2.37 3.76
CA ARG A 114 11.55 -1.34 4.04
C ARG A 114 11.00 -0.20 4.88
N GLY A 115 9.82 0.31 4.50
CA GLY A 115 9.12 1.37 5.23
C GLY A 115 8.79 0.93 6.66
N GLY A 116 8.25 -0.27 6.83
CA GLY A 116 7.97 -0.85 8.14
C GLY A 116 9.23 -1.11 8.97
N GLY A 117 10.33 -1.54 8.34
CA GLY A 117 11.62 -1.67 9.00
C GLY A 117 12.16 -0.34 9.51
N ALA A 118 12.08 0.72 8.70
CA ALA A 118 12.47 2.08 9.09
C ALA A 118 11.58 2.63 10.21
N ALA A 119 10.26 2.48 10.10
CA ALA A 119 9.32 2.90 11.14
C ALA A 119 9.57 2.15 12.46
N ARG A 120 9.83 0.83 12.42
CA ARG A 120 10.14 0.04 13.62
C ARG A 120 11.36 0.58 14.35
N ARG A 121 12.44 0.90 13.62
CA ARG A 121 13.67 1.47 14.21
C ARG A 121 13.46 2.83 14.89
N LEU A 122 12.37 3.53 14.59
CA LEU A 122 12.00 4.77 15.31
C LEU A 122 11.23 4.49 16.60
N LEU A 123 10.59 3.33 16.71
CA LEU A 123 9.72 2.97 17.84
C LEU A 123 10.42 2.08 18.87
N THR A 124 11.34 1.23 18.41
CA THR A 124 12.03 0.24 19.25
C THR A 124 13.32 -0.23 18.62
N ASP A 125 14.31 -0.53 19.46
CA ASP A 125 15.58 -1.15 19.07
C ASP A 125 15.48 -2.68 18.97
N GLU A 126 14.37 -3.26 19.43
CA GLU A 126 14.20 -4.71 19.40
C GLU A 126 14.11 -5.24 17.95
N PRO A 127 14.90 -6.27 17.60
CA PRO A 127 14.83 -6.87 16.28
C PRO A 127 13.48 -7.57 16.12
N GLY A 128 12.85 -7.39 14.96
CA GLY A 128 11.65 -8.15 14.63
C GLY A 128 11.97 -9.61 14.34
N PRO A 129 10.97 -10.49 14.39
CA PRO A 129 11.15 -11.94 14.28
C PRO A 129 11.73 -12.40 12.94
N ARG A 130 11.61 -11.59 11.88
CA ARG A 130 12.24 -11.79 10.57
C ARG A 130 12.99 -10.53 10.16
N SER A 131 14.19 -10.71 9.63
CA SER A 131 15.01 -9.62 9.12
C SER A 131 14.41 -9.02 7.84
N GLU A 132 14.81 -7.78 7.52
CA GLU A 132 14.41 -7.13 6.28
C GLU A 132 14.89 -7.93 5.05
N GLU A 133 16.13 -8.42 5.12
CA GLU A 133 16.79 -9.19 4.07
C GLU A 133 16.09 -10.52 3.81
N GLU A 134 15.66 -11.23 4.85
CA GLU A 134 14.89 -12.47 4.74
C GLU A 134 13.56 -12.24 4.03
N ARG A 135 12.84 -11.17 4.40
CA ARG A 135 11.53 -10.84 3.82
C ARG A 135 11.67 -10.39 2.37
N VAL A 136 12.69 -9.60 2.05
CA VAL A 136 12.99 -9.21 0.66
C VAL A 136 13.49 -10.40 -0.17
N GLY A 137 14.24 -11.31 0.44
CA GLY A 137 14.67 -12.57 -0.18
C GLY A 137 13.49 -13.44 -0.62
N GLU A 138 12.44 -13.55 0.21
CA GLU A 138 11.20 -14.24 -0.13
C GLU A 138 10.53 -13.66 -1.38
N LEU A 139 10.49 -12.33 -1.51
CA LEU A 139 9.96 -11.66 -2.70
C LEU A 139 10.76 -11.97 -3.96
N ARG A 140 12.10 -11.98 -3.86
CA ARG A 140 12.99 -12.33 -4.98
C ARG A 140 12.75 -13.77 -5.43
N GLU A 141 12.52 -14.69 -4.49
CA GLU A 141 12.23 -16.09 -4.81
C GLU A 141 10.87 -16.27 -5.48
N ILE A 142 9.84 -15.55 -5.04
CA ILE A 142 8.54 -15.51 -5.72
C ILE A 142 8.70 -15.03 -7.16
N ALA A 143 9.48 -13.96 -7.38
CA ALA A 143 9.69 -13.42 -8.72
C ALA A 143 10.46 -14.37 -9.64
N ARG A 144 11.50 -15.04 -9.11
CA ARG A 144 12.31 -16.03 -9.84
C ARG A 144 11.48 -17.20 -10.34
N ARG A 145 10.60 -17.76 -9.48
CA ARG A 145 9.68 -18.85 -9.84
C ARG A 145 8.74 -18.51 -11.00
N LYS A 146 8.52 -17.22 -11.27
CA LYS A 146 7.60 -16.75 -12.31
C LYS A 146 8.30 -16.38 -13.62
N GLY A 147 9.59 -16.65 -13.75
CA GLY A 147 10.34 -16.31 -14.96
C GLY A 147 10.43 -14.80 -15.19
N GLN A 148 10.14 -13.98 -14.17
CA GLN A 148 10.41 -12.55 -14.24
C GLN A 148 11.93 -12.38 -14.12
N ALA A 149 12.58 -12.19 -15.27
CA ALA A 149 14.03 -12.00 -15.33
C ALA A 149 14.45 -10.89 -14.35
N ALA A 150 15.54 -11.16 -13.63
CA ALA A 150 16.14 -10.31 -12.60
C ALA A 150 16.29 -8.82 -12.99
N GLY A 151 16.30 -8.51 -14.31
CA GLY A 151 16.38 -7.15 -14.85
C GLY A 151 15.09 -6.30 -14.81
N ARG A 152 13.88 -6.88 -14.63
CA ARG A 152 12.62 -6.10 -14.48
C ARG A 152 12.08 -6.07 -13.05
N THR A 153 12.51 -7.01 -12.22
CA THR A 153 12.23 -7.09 -10.79
C THR A 153 12.96 -5.98 -10.06
N CYS A 154 12.31 -4.82 -9.99
CA CYS A 154 12.75 -3.66 -9.23
C CYS A 154 12.57 -3.88 -7.71
N VAL A 155 13.13 -4.98 -7.18
CA VAL A 155 13.23 -5.20 -5.73
C VAL A 155 14.36 -4.36 -5.13
N ASP A 156 15.14 -3.67 -5.97
CA ASP A 156 16.17 -2.69 -5.60
C ASP A 156 15.76 -1.26 -5.99
N PHE A 157 14.49 -0.87 -5.81
CA PHE A 157 14.13 0.55 -5.88
C PHE A 157 14.83 1.30 -4.74
N ARG A 158 16.11 1.64 -4.95
CA ARG A 158 16.81 2.66 -4.20
C ARG A 158 16.05 3.93 -4.55
N VAL A 159 15.17 4.37 -3.65
CA VAL A 159 14.65 5.74 -3.68
C VAL A 159 15.89 6.60 -3.91
N ARG A 160 15.95 7.34 -5.03
CA ARG A 160 17.02 8.31 -5.29
C ARG A 160 16.91 9.43 -4.25
N GLY A 161 17.29 9.13 -3.01
CA GLY A 161 17.48 10.07 -1.90
C GLY A 161 18.96 10.25 -1.56
N ALA A 162 19.86 9.49 -2.21
CA ALA A 162 21.31 9.65 -2.05
C ALA A 162 21.90 10.75 -2.96
N ALA A 163 21.19 11.17 -4.02
CA ALA A 163 21.70 12.20 -4.95
C ALA A 163 21.60 13.65 -4.39
N LEU A 164 21.08 13.84 -3.18
CA LEU A 164 20.99 15.16 -2.53
C LEU A 164 21.98 15.32 -1.35
N ARG A 165 22.82 14.31 -1.05
CA ARG A 165 23.86 14.45 -0.02
C ARG A 165 25.21 14.93 -0.56
N ASP A 166 25.43 14.84 -1.88
CA ASP A 166 26.68 15.27 -2.51
C ASP A 166 26.61 16.66 -3.16
N ALA A 167 25.50 17.39 -2.99
CA ALA A 167 25.27 18.72 -3.58
C ALA A 167 25.23 19.87 -2.55
N ALA A 168 25.75 19.66 -1.34
CA ALA A 168 25.82 20.69 -0.32
C ALA A 168 27.20 20.75 0.35
N VAL A 169 28.19 21.23 -0.40
CA VAL A 169 29.38 21.91 0.15
C VAL A 169 29.84 22.97 -0.86
N PRO A 170 29.84 24.26 -0.49
CA PRO A 170 30.98 25.13 -0.71
C PRO A 170 31.87 25.19 0.55
#